data_AF-A0A131YU66-F1
#
_entry.id   AF-A0A131YU66-F1
#
_cell.length_a   1.000
_cell.length_b   1.000
_cell.length_c   1.000
_cell.angle_alpha   90.00
_cell.angle_beta   90.00
_cell.angle_gamma   90.00
#
_symmetry.space_group_name_H-M   'P 1'
#
loop_
_entity.id
_entity.type
_entity.pdbx_description
1 polymer ?
#
loop_
_entity_poly.entity_id
_entity_poly.type
_entity_poly.pdbx_seq_one_letter_code
_entity_poly.pdbx_strand_id
1 'polypeptide(L)'
;MKKSWSQKKTGMLCAVILSSLMITAFSLAVREREYNELDCVLPDGETLSNGSQKNSTDPCVNYDCHNGSYFTEGCDKPKDSFCSESYGGVGPYPDCCPAILCT
;
A
#
# COMPACT_ATOMS: atom_id res chain seq x y z
N MET A 1 33.09 39.00 -34.91
CA MET A 1 31.91 38.93 -34.02
C MET A 1 31.26 37.54 -34.12
N LYS A 2 31.71 36.52 -33.38
CA LYS A 2 31.11 35.15 -33.44
C LYS A 2 30.97 34.44 -32.08
N LYS A 3 31.53 34.99 -30.99
CA LYS A 3 31.55 34.32 -29.67
C LYS A 3 30.25 34.44 -28.85
N SER A 4 29.36 35.38 -29.18
CA SER A 4 28.15 35.65 -28.37
C SER A 4 26.98 34.67 -28.60
N TRP A 5 26.91 34.02 -29.77
CA TRP A 5 25.75 33.18 -30.12
C TRP A 5 25.82 31.75 -29.57
N SER A 6 27.03 31.23 -29.33
CA SER A 6 27.23 29.89 -28.78
C SER A 6 26.85 29.81 -27.29
N GLN A 7 27.26 30.81 -26.49
CA GLN A 7 26.96 30.91 -25.05
C GLN A 7 25.45 31.04 -24.74
N LYS A 8 24.68 31.74 -25.59
CA LYS A 8 23.22 31.85 -25.40
C LYS A 8 22.50 30.52 -25.62
N LYS A 9 22.96 29.70 -26.57
CA LYS A 9 22.35 28.38 -26.83
C LYS A 9 22.63 27.40 -25.69
N THR A 10 23.85 27.39 -25.14
CA THR A 10 24.19 26.50 -24.02
C THR A 10 23.44 26.88 -22.73
N GLY A 11 23.31 28.18 -22.43
CA GLY A 11 22.52 28.65 -21.29
C GLY A 11 21.03 28.34 -21.42
N MET A 12 20.47 28.48 -22.63
CA MET A 12 19.07 28.15 -22.91
C MET A 12 18.80 26.64 -22.81
N LEU A 13 19.72 25.79 -23.27
CA LEU A 13 19.62 24.33 -23.13
C LEU A 13 19.66 23.89 -21.65
N CYS A 14 20.58 24.44 -20.84
CA CYS A 14 20.63 24.13 -19.41
C CYS A 14 19.35 24.55 -18.67
N ALA A 15 18.81 25.74 -18.98
CA ALA A 15 17.58 26.22 -18.35
C ALA A 15 16.38 25.31 -18.65
N VAL A 16 16.25 24.85 -19.90
CA VAL A 16 15.18 23.92 -20.30
C VAL A 16 15.35 22.58 -19.59
N ILE A 17 16.55 22.00 -19.58
CA ILE A 17 16.81 20.71 -18.91
C ILE A 17 16.51 20.79 -17.41
N LEU A 18 16.98 21.83 -16.74
CA LEU A 18 16.71 22.05 -15.31
C LEU A 18 15.21 22.23 -15.05
N SER A 19 14.51 23.01 -15.88
CA SER A 19 13.06 23.20 -15.73
C SER A 19 12.28 21.89 -15.90
N SER A 20 12.63 21.07 -16.89
CA SER A 20 12.00 19.76 -17.11
C SER A 20 12.22 18.81 -15.94
N LEU A 21 13.46 18.74 -15.42
CA LEU A 21 13.80 17.92 -14.26
C LEU A 21 13.01 18.33 -13.00
N MET A 22 12.88 19.63 -12.77
CA MET A 22 12.10 20.15 -11.64
C MET A 22 10.62 19.79 -11.81
N ILE A 23 10.02 19.99 -12.99
CA ILE A 23 8.62 19.64 -13.25
C ILE A 23 8.37 18.14 -13.00
N THR A 24 9.26 17.26 -13.45
CA THR A 24 9.13 15.82 -13.20
C THR A 24 9.24 15.48 -11.71
N ALA A 25 10.16 16.11 -10.98
CA ALA A 25 10.31 15.88 -9.54
C ALA A 25 9.08 16.37 -8.76
N PHE A 26 8.54 17.55 -9.10
CA PHE A 26 7.29 18.04 -8.53
C PHE A 26 6.12 17.12 -8.84
N SER A 27 6.02 16.61 -10.08
CA SER A 27 4.92 15.71 -10.47
C SER A 27 4.95 14.38 -9.71
N LEU A 28 6.15 13.83 -9.46
CA LEU A 28 6.33 12.63 -8.65
C LEU A 28 5.97 12.89 -7.18
N ALA A 29 6.44 14.00 -6.60
CA ALA A 29 6.12 14.35 -5.21
C ALA A 29 4.62 14.62 -4.98
N VAL A 30 3.92 15.21 -5.96
CA VAL A 30 2.46 15.39 -5.91
C VAL A 30 1.76 14.02 -5.94
N ARG A 31 2.20 13.11 -6.80
CA ARG A 31 1.66 11.74 -6.86
C ARG A 31 1.88 10.97 -5.56
N GLU A 32 3.05 11.09 -4.93
CA GLU A 32 3.33 10.44 -3.64
C GLU A 32 2.41 10.96 -2.54
N ARG A 33 2.12 12.26 -2.50
CA ARG A 33 1.16 12.81 -1.52
C ARG A 33 -0.26 12.33 -1.73
N GLU A 34 -0.74 12.34 -2.98
CA GLU A 34 -2.08 11.86 -3.32
C GLU A 34 -2.23 10.37 -2.98
N TYR A 35 -1.16 9.58 -3.13
CA TYR A 35 -1.16 8.18 -2.74
C TYR A 35 -1.25 7.97 -1.23
N ASN A 36 -0.56 8.80 -0.43
CA ASN A 36 -0.60 8.73 1.03
C ASN A 36 -1.93 9.22 1.63
N GLU A 37 -2.69 10.08 0.93
CA GLU A 37 -4.05 10.44 1.35
C GLU A 37 -5.04 9.27 1.27
N LEU A 38 -4.66 8.19 0.57
CA LEU A 38 -5.45 6.98 0.39
C LEU A 38 -4.99 5.83 1.28
N ASP A 39 -4.13 6.11 2.25
CA ASP A 39 -3.74 5.14 3.27
C ASP A 39 -4.93 4.83 4.18
N CYS A 40 -4.97 3.60 4.69
CA CYS A 40 -6.05 3.12 5.54
C CYS A 40 -5.62 3.17 7.01
N VAL A 41 -6.50 3.66 7.88
CA VAL A 41 -6.31 3.57 9.34
C VAL A 41 -7.04 2.31 9.84
N LEU A 42 -6.28 1.35 10.35
CA LEU A 42 -6.78 0.08 10.87
C LEU A 42 -7.39 0.26 12.28
N PRO A 43 -8.17 -0.73 12.79
CA PRO A 43 -8.79 -0.65 14.10
C PRO A 43 -7.83 -0.50 15.28
N ASP A 44 -6.59 -1.00 15.14
CA ASP A 44 -5.50 -0.88 16.10
C ASP A 44 -4.82 0.52 16.07
N GLY A 45 -5.25 1.39 15.15
CA GLY A 45 -4.69 2.72 14.92
C GLY A 45 -3.47 2.73 14.01
N GLU A 46 -3.05 1.58 13.48
CA GLU A 46 -1.94 1.51 12.53
C GLU A 46 -2.37 2.03 11.15
N THR A 47 -1.46 2.69 10.45
CA THR A 47 -1.66 3.13 9.07
C THR A 47 -1.10 2.09 8.11
N LEU A 48 -1.95 1.59 7.22
CA LEU A 48 -1.59 0.68 6.14
C LEU A 48 -1.58 1.45 4.82
N SER A 49 -0.48 1.37 4.07
CA SER A 49 -0.38 2.11 2.81
C SER A 49 -1.40 1.64 1.78
N ASN A 50 -1.89 2.56 0.94
CA ASN A 50 -2.76 2.19 -0.16
C ASN A 50 -2.14 1.06 -1.02
N GLY A 51 -2.95 0.08 -1.43
CA GLY A 51 -2.54 -1.08 -2.22
C GLY A 51 -1.70 -2.12 -1.46
N SER A 52 -1.55 -2.00 -0.14
CA SER A 52 -0.79 -2.93 0.69
C SER A 52 -1.69 -3.81 1.56
N GLN A 53 -1.11 -4.91 2.03
CA GLN A 53 -1.79 -5.91 2.86
C GLN A 53 -1.01 -6.18 4.15
N LYS A 54 -1.75 -6.50 5.22
CA LYS A 54 -1.18 -6.87 6.52
C LYS A 54 -1.90 -8.08 7.09
N ASN A 55 -1.13 -9.10 7.43
CA ASN A 55 -1.64 -10.24 8.20
C ASN A 55 -1.59 -9.91 9.71
N SER A 56 -2.72 -10.09 10.38
CA SER A 56 -2.88 -9.87 11.82
C SER A 56 -3.08 -11.19 12.55
N THR A 57 -2.58 -11.27 13.78
CA THR A 57 -2.79 -12.42 14.68
C THR A 57 -4.02 -12.24 15.55
N ASP A 58 -4.26 -11.02 16.06
CA ASP A 58 -5.40 -10.70 16.92
C ASP A 58 -5.96 -9.32 16.56
N PRO A 59 -7.10 -9.25 15.82
CA PRO A 59 -7.88 -10.38 15.31
C PRO A 59 -7.13 -11.17 14.21
N CYS A 60 -7.43 -12.46 14.06
CA CYS A 60 -6.84 -13.33 13.04
C CYS A 60 -7.45 -13.07 11.65
N VAL A 61 -6.94 -12.06 10.96
CA VAL A 61 -7.43 -11.58 9.66
C VAL A 61 -6.29 -11.07 8.78
N ASN A 62 -6.51 -11.04 7.47
CA ASN A 62 -5.75 -10.21 6.55
C ASN A 62 -6.49 -8.89 6.31
N TYR A 63 -5.77 -7.79 6.44
CA TYR A 63 -6.23 -6.45 6.05
C TYR A 63 -5.71 -6.13 4.66
N ASP A 64 -6.60 -5.68 3.77
CA ASP A 64 -6.25 -5.25 2.42
C ASP A 64 -6.70 -3.79 2.22
N CYS A 65 -5.75 -2.88 2.02
CA CYS A 65 -6.03 -1.45 1.90
C CYS A 65 -6.15 -1.03 0.44
N HIS A 66 -7.30 -0.46 0.08
CA HIS A 66 -7.54 0.12 -1.24
C HIS A 66 -8.29 1.44 -1.14
N ASN A 67 -7.67 2.50 -1.63
CA ASN A 67 -8.28 3.82 -1.84
C ASN A 67 -8.90 4.41 -0.55
N GLY A 68 -8.14 4.41 0.54
CA GLY A 68 -8.54 4.93 1.86
C GLY A 68 -9.50 4.03 2.63
N SER A 69 -9.90 2.89 2.08
CA SER A 69 -10.77 1.90 2.72
C SER A 69 -10.05 0.56 2.84
N TYR A 70 -10.13 -0.08 4.00
CA TYR A 70 -9.60 -1.42 4.17
C TYR A 70 -10.72 -2.47 4.14
N PHE A 71 -10.40 -3.64 3.62
CA PHE A 71 -11.21 -4.84 3.68
C PHE A 71 -10.54 -5.85 4.62
N THR A 72 -11.35 -6.73 5.20
CA THR A 72 -10.87 -7.79 6.07
C THR A 72 -11.25 -9.14 5.50
N GLU A 73 -10.26 -10.01 5.35
CA GLU A 73 -10.47 -11.43 5.10
C GLU A 73 -10.19 -12.20 6.39
N GLY A 74 -11.17 -12.97 6.86
CA GLY A 74 -11.05 -13.78 8.07
C GLY A 74 -11.01 -15.27 7.76
N CYS A 75 -10.75 -16.07 8.79
CA CYS A 75 -10.75 -17.52 8.67
C CYS A 75 -12.11 -18.08 8.23
N ASP A 76 -12.06 -19.20 7.52
CA ASP A 76 -13.24 -19.94 7.13
C ASP A 76 -14.03 -20.40 8.36
N LYS A 77 -15.36 -20.32 8.25
CA LYS A 77 -16.29 -20.81 9.28
C LYS A 77 -16.92 -22.13 8.83
N PRO A 78 -17.19 -23.07 9.76
CA PRO A 78 -17.92 -24.29 9.44
C PRO A 78 -19.32 -23.94 8.94
N LYS A 79 -19.66 -24.47 7.76
CA LYS A 79 -21.00 -24.31 7.15
C LYS A 79 -21.95 -25.44 7.54
N ASP A 80 -21.40 -26.55 8.00
CA ASP A 80 -22.12 -27.76 8.38
C ASP A 80 -22.17 -27.88 9.92
N SER A 81 -23.32 -28.28 10.46
CA SER A 81 -23.53 -28.47 11.90
C SER A 81 -22.73 -29.61 12.51
N PHE A 82 -22.23 -30.55 11.70
CA PHE A 82 -21.36 -31.65 12.14
C PHE A 82 -19.87 -31.26 12.13
N CYS A 83 -19.56 -30.02 11.75
CA CYS A 83 -18.21 -29.49 11.74
C CYS A 83 -18.01 -28.45 12.84
N SER A 84 -16.83 -28.47 13.45
CA SER A 84 -16.41 -27.53 14.50
C SER A 84 -15.01 -27.00 14.23
N GLU A 85 -14.72 -25.80 14.72
CA GLU A 85 -13.39 -25.21 14.68
C GLU A 85 -12.49 -25.85 15.74
N SER A 86 -11.26 -26.19 15.38
CA SER A 86 -10.21 -26.55 16.33
C SER A 86 -9.72 -25.32 17.09
N TYR A 87 -8.75 -25.50 17.98
CA TYR A 87 -7.97 -24.35 18.45
C TYR A 87 -7.25 -23.68 17.27
N GLY A 88 -7.25 -22.35 17.27
CA GLY A 88 -6.48 -21.54 16.30
C GLY A 88 -4.99 -21.81 16.43
N GLY A 89 -4.27 -21.74 15.31
CA GLY A 89 -2.82 -21.88 15.29
C GLY A 89 -2.10 -20.67 15.90
N VAL A 90 -0.76 -20.71 15.88
CA VAL A 90 0.09 -19.63 16.39
C VAL A 90 0.78 -18.96 15.20
N GLY A 91 0.59 -17.65 15.06
CA GLY A 91 1.18 -16.86 13.97
C GLY A 91 0.24 -15.78 13.45
N PRO A 92 0.66 -15.00 12.45
CA PRO A 92 -0.25 -14.10 11.72
C PRO A 92 -1.15 -14.90 10.77
N TYR A 93 -2.27 -14.31 10.32
CA TYR A 93 -3.11 -14.92 9.29
C TYR A 93 -2.28 -15.38 8.07
N PRO A 94 -2.55 -16.56 7.48
CA PRO A 94 -3.61 -17.52 7.82
C PRO A 94 -3.21 -18.53 8.91
N ASP A 95 -2.01 -18.46 9.47
CA ASP A 95 -1.48 -19.49 10.39
C ASP A 95 -2.22 -19.53 11.73
N CYS A 96 -2.84 -18.41 12.15
CA CYS A 96 -3.70 -18.38 13.33
C CYS A 96 -5.11 -18.99 13.10
N CYS A 97 -5.46 -19.37 11.88
CA CYS A 97 -6.79 -19.90 11.60
C CYS A 97 -7.00 -21.30 12.21
N PRO A 98 -8.19 -21.58 12.76
CA PRO A 98 -8.53 -22.91 13.23
C PRO A 98 -8.75 -23.87 12.07
N ALA A 99 -8.40 -25.15 12.26
CA ALA A 99 -8.79 -26.20 11.34
C ALA A 99 -10.28 -26.52 11.53
N ILE A 100 -10.97 -26.84 10.44
CA ILE A 100 -12.36 -27.33 10.50
C ILE A 100 -12.33 -28.85 10.61
N LEU A 101 -12.87 -29.37 11.71
CA LEU A 101 -12.97 -30.80 11.99
C LEU A 101 -14.44 -31.23 11.94
N CYS A 102 -14.74 -32.25 11.14
CA CYS A 102 -16.09 -32.80 10.98
C CYS A 102 -16.14 -34.24 11.48
N THR A 103 -17.22 -34.60 12.15
CA THR A 103 -17.47 -35.96 12.69
C THR A 103 -18.49 -36.72 11.89
#